data_AF-A0A923U0N2-F1
#
_entry.id   AF-A0A923U0N2-F1
#
_cell.length_a   1.000
_cell.length_b   1.000
_cell.length_c   1.000
_cell.angle_alpha   90.00
_cell.angle_beta   90.00
_cell.angle_gamma   90.00
#
_symmetry.space_group_name_H-M   'P 1'
#
loop_
_entity.id
_entity.type
_entity.pdbx_description
1 polymer ?
#
loop_
_entity_poly.entity_id
_entity_poly.type
_entity_poly.pdbx_seq_one_letter_code
_entity_poly.pdbx_strand_id
1 'polypeptide(L)'
;MFRSVEGIDSLNFRPPHFRKLLIAFIRTPQVKTVTRWIASSLRFTERFNFLSRHRIARPSSSSVVQLDQVLNRAGSLHLFLKDESLQLAYYDALKNYFSSRSVFRKFPKKSFDAVLGQIRVLAREIPEFSAAAWALKPNGTDFRIQMKEQNCGRKINPFLWRVYRYEWLDQLKLQSERLSEPETKRILTETLARVRNFEKNLNEESIEFAAEKGAKAGRKSGKIRRNRFYADLVREEPLRRVAAKFLHAHLVRPQNQIFFEFIDADLIIYYLNELKQNPRKTLPPVLNAPIPNALLSVIKSLVPDPAQLLADRNLFPENPLPLDSNPGSSVGIRHSEYSTSPVRPFHAIWSGIFGKDCLGGDASHLDKLCPARWAIPLLSGTKTWFVERNEKYQGFVRTVPLRHPQFKKDLYNVEVWVPAMNRTAVVFSADKNQTPVQSSVFDYWFNEWLRANIGPDQALLVSDSRISDNEKVKETIFLSKMYTQGTSLSLHDSLFSADPMIEKMNEAIPPPAPAREYYRGSIVLDSTLNDVTGVTILNTREARIPLN
;
A
#
# COMPACT_ATOMS: atom_id res chain seq x y z
N MET A 1 -15.16 -11.00 -65.78
CA MET A 1 -15.89 -12.19 -66.26
C MET A 1 -16.22 -13.07 -65.07
N PHE A 2 -17.50 -13.39 -64.88
CA PHE A 2 -17.92 -14.35 -63.86
C PHE A 2 -17.60 -15.78 -64.29
N ARG A 3 -17.27 -16.64 -63.34
CA ARG A 3 -17.58 -18.08 -63.42
C ARG A 3 -18.19 -18.52 -62.09
N SER A 4 -19.47 -18.82 -62.14
CA SER A 4 -20.19 -19.58 -61.12
C SER A 4 -19.74 -21.04 -61.15
N VAL A 5 -19.80 -21.69 -59.99
CA VAL A 5 -20.01 -23.14 -59.89
C VAL A 5 -21.05 -23.34 -58.79
N GLU A 6 -22.25 -23.75 -59.20
CA GLU A 6 -23.28 -24.29 -58.32
C GLU A 6 -22.98 -25.77 -58.04
N GLY A 7 -23.59 -26.33 -56.99
CA GLY A 7 -23.67 -27.78 -56.80
C GLY A 7 -23.12 -28.29 -55.47
N ILE A 8 -23.91 -28.17 -54.41
CA ILE A 8 -23.93 -29.16 -53.32
C ILE A 8 -25.39 -29.53 -53.07
N ASP A 9 -25.81 -30.62 -53.71
CA ASP A 9 -27.07 -31.29 -53.39
C ASP A 9 -26.98 -32.05 -52.07
N SER A 10 -28.16 -32.23 -51.49
CA SER A 10 -28.51 -32.99 -50.29
C SER A 10 -27.55 -34.11 -49.83
N LEU A 11 -27.06 -34.00 -48.59
CA LEU A 11 -26.59 -35.15 -47.81
C LEU A 11 -27.30 -35.23 -46.45
N ASN A 12 -28.28 -36.13 -46.37
CA ASN A 12 -28.95 -36.51 -45.13
C ASN A 12 -27.98 -37.23 -44.19
N PHE A 13 -27.74 -36.68 -42.98
CA PHE A 13 -27.00 -37.36 -41.92
C PHE A 13 -27.80 -37.51 -40.61
N ARG A 14 -28.10 -38.77 -40.25
CA ARG A 14 -28.26 -39.27 -38.87
C ARG A 14 -27.10 -40.28 -38.60
N PRO A 15 -26.85 -40.83 -37.39
CA PRO A 15 -26.70 -40.10 -36.12
C PRO A 15 -25.29 -40.09 -35.45
N PRO A 16 -24.76 -41.14 -34.78
CA PRO A 16 -24.57 -41.07 -33.33
C PRO A 16 -23.13 -40.72 -32.85
N HIS A 17 -22.26 -40.25 -33.74
CA HIS A 17 -20.80 -40.23 -33.51
C HIS A 17 -20.31 -39.29 -32.39
N PHE A 18 -21.14 -38.34 -31.95
CA PHE A 18 -20.78 -37.33 -30.94
C PHE A 18 -20.30 -37.92 -29.61
N ARG A 19 -20.82 -39.09 -29.21
CA ARG A 19 -20.48 -39.74 -27.93
C ARG A 19 -19.07 -40.31 -27.88
N LYS A 20 -18.48 -40.68 -29.03
CA LYS A 20 -17.07 -41.16 -29.10
C LYS A 20 -16.08 -39.99 -29.10
N LEU A 21 -16.39 -38.88 -29.78
CA LEU A 21 -15.58 -37.66 -29.77
C LEU A 21 -15.45 -37.06 -28.36
N LEU A 22 -16.54 -37.00 -27.59
CA LEU A 22 -16.51 -36.47 -26.22
C LEU A 22 -15.61 -37.30 -25.28
N ILE A 23 -15.57 -38.62 -25.44
CA ILE A 23 -14.72 -39.54 -24.64
C ILE A 23 -13.24 -39.42 -25.05
N ALA A 24 -12.95 -39.18 -26.33
CA ALA A 24 -11.59 -38.90 -26.78
C ALA A 24 -11.07 -37.56 -26.22
N PHE A 25 -11.89 -36.51 -26.24
CA PHE A 25 -11.51 -35.17 -25.77
C PHE A 25 -11.13 -35.15 -24.27
N ILE A 26 -11.86 -35.90 -23.44
CA ILE A 26 -11.61 -36.03 -21.98
C ILE A 26 -10.30 -36.78 -21.66
N ARG A 27 -9.74 -37.55 -22.61
CA ARG A 27 -8.51 -38.33 -22.41
C ARG A 27 -7.23 -37.63 -22.88
N THR A 28 -7.31 -36.45 -23.49
CA THR A 28 -6.12 -35.71 -23.95
C THR A 28 -5.27 -35.18 -22.77
N PRO A 29 -3.92 -35.14 -22.88
CA PRO A 29 -3.04 -34.67 -21.80
C PRO A 29 -3.32 -33.24 -21.34
N GLN A 30 -3.76 -32.35 -22.24
CA GLN A 30 -4.01 -30.94 -21.95
C GLN A 30 -5.13 -30.73 -20.92
N VAL A 31 -6.19 -31.55 -20.92
CA VAL A 31 -7.28 -31.46 -19.93
C VAL A 31 -6.80 -31.84 -18.52
N LYS A 32 -5.84 -32.78 -18.41
CA LYS A 32 -5.16 -33.11 -17.14
C LYS A 32 -4.27 -31.97 -16.64
N THR A 33 -3.66 -31.20 -17.55
CA THR A 33 -2.88 -30.00 -17.19
C THR A 33 -3.79 -28.89 -16.66
N VAL A 34 -4.90 -28.60 -17.33
CA VAL A 34 -5.89 -27.58 -16.89
C VAL A 34 -6.52 -27.96 -15.55
N THR A 35 -6.92 -29.23 -15.35
CA THR A 35 -7.49 -29.67 -14.06
C THR A 35 -6.46 -29.68 -12.93
N ARG A 36 -5.18 -29.99 -13.20
CA ARG A 36 -4.09 -29.81 -12.21
C ARG A 36 -3.88 -28.33 -11.86
N TRP A 37 -3.92 -27.44 -12.85
CA TRP A 37 -3.75 -26.00 -12.66
C TRP A 37 -4.89 -25.40 -11.82
N ILE A 38 -6.15 -25.74 -12.12
CA ILE A 38 -7.32 -25.35 -11.33
C ILE A 38 -7.23 -25.92 -9.90
N ALA A 39 -6.80 -27.18 -9.73
CA ALA A 39 -6.63 -27.78 -8.42
C ALA A 39 -5.48 -27.15 -7.60
N SER A 40 -4.38 -26.71 -8.24
CA SER A 40 -3.35 -25.93 -7.56
C SER A 40 -3.84 -24.53 -7.16
N SER A 41 -4.58 -23.84 -8.02
CA SER A 41 -5.10 -22.50 -7.73
C SER A 41 -6.14 -22.50 -6.59
N LEU A 42 -6.98 -23.53 -6.51
CA LEU A 42 -7.93 -23.72 -5.40
C LEU A 42 -7.22 -24.04 -4.08
N ARG A 43 -6.23 -24.94 -4.09
CA ARG A 43 -5.41 -25.24 -2.89
C ARG A 43 -4.60 -24.02 -2.43
N PHE A 44 -4.18 -23.15 -3.36
CA PHE A 44 -3.49 -21.90 -3.06
C PHE A 44 -4.42 -20.92 -2.33
N THR A 45 -5.66 -20.76 -2.79
CA THR A 45 -6.65 -19.87 -2.14
C THR A 45 -7.09 -20.36 -0.74
N GLU A 46 -7.26 -21.67 -0.55
CA GLU A 46 -7.57 -22.23 0.78
C GLU A 46 -6.41 -22.06 1.78
N ARG A 47 -5.15 -22.27 1.35
CA ARG A 47 -3.97 -22.00 2.19
C ARG A 47 -3.84 -20.51 2.56
N PHE A 48 -4.13 -19.61 1.63
CA PHE A 48 -4.02 -18.16 1.87
C PHE A 48 -5.05 -17.65 2.88
N ASN A 49 -6.30 -18.14 2.80
CA ASN A 49 -7.37 -17.77 3.73
C ASN A 49 -7.20 -18.38 5.14
N PHE A 50 -6.46 -19.47 5.27
CA PHE A 50 -6.14 -20.08 6.57
C PHE A 50 -4.98 -19.35 7.28
N LEU A 51 -3.95 -18.93 6.53
CA LEU A 51 -2.78 -18.25 7.08
C LEU A 51 -3.03 -16.79 7.48
N SER A 52 -4.05 -16.14 6.92
CA SER A 52 -4.33 -14.72 7.13
C SER A 52 -5.07 -14.36 8.41
N ARG A 53 -5.52 -15.34 9.22
CA ARG A 53 -6.43 -15.04 10.34
C ARG A 53 -5.78 -14.92 11.71
N HIS A 54 -5.07 -15.93 12.23
CA HIS A 54 -4.57 -15.91 13.63
C HIS A 54 -3.10 -16.36 13.74
N ARG A 55 -2.17 -15.53 13.25
CA ARG A 55 -0.81 -15.50 13.79
C ARG A 55 -0.68 -14.26 14.68
N ILE A 56 -0.72 -14.46 15.99
CA ILE A 56 -0.02 -13.56 16.91
C ILE A 56 1.45 -13.68 16.48
N ALA A 57 2.01 -12.61 15.93
CA ALA A 57 3.40 -12.62 15.50
C ALA A 57 4.28 -12.87 16.72
N ARG A 58 5.10 -13.93 16.67
CA ARG A 58 6.33 -13.91 17.45
C ARG A 58 7.11 -12.70 16.93
N PRO A 59 7.61 -11.79 17.79
CA PRO A 59 8.32 -10.61 17.33
C PRO A 59 9.41 -11.06 16.36
N SER A 60 9.38 -10.52 15.14
CA SER A 60 10.31 -10.96 14.10
C SER A 60 11.76 -10.76 14.57
N SER A 61 12.65 -11.65 14.14
CA SER A 61 14.07 -11.63 14.52
C SER A 61 14.86 -10.52 13.81
N SER A 62 14.22 -9.37 13.57
CA SER A 62 14.67 -8.24 12.77
C SER A 62 13.97 -6.95 13.22
N SER A 63 13.87 -6.73 14.53
CA SER A 63 13.22 -5.55 15.16
C SER A 63 14.22 -4.71 15.96
N VAL A 64 13.96 -3.41 16.13
CA VAL A 64 14.77 -2.49 16.96
C VAL A 64 15.06 -3.03 18.37
N VAL A 65 14.13 -3.81 18.93
CA VAL A 65 14.27 -4.50 20.23
C VAL A 65 15.59 -5.29 20.36
N GLN A 66 16.10 -5.89 19.29
CA GLN A 66 17.39 -6.61 19.33
C GLN A 66 18.59 -5.66 19.47
N LEU A 67 18.51 -4.47 18.86
CA LEU A 67 19.53 -3.42 19.01
C LEU A 67 19.53 -2.90 20.45
N ASP A 68 18.35 -2.61 20.99
CA ASP A 68 18.15 -2.19 22.38
C ASP A 68 18.66 -3.24 23.38
N GLN A 69 18.42 -4.54 23.14
CA GLN A 69 18.93 -5.63 23.99
C GLN A 69 20.46 -5.61 24.09
N VAL A 70 21.19 -5.35 23.00
CA VAL A 70 22.66 -5.29 23.04
C VAL A 70 23.15 -4.04 23.76
N LEU A 71 22.52 -2.87 23.55
CA LEU A 71 22.91 -1.66 24.29
C LEU A 71 22.55 -1.75 25.78
N ASN A 72 21.40 -2.31 26.13
CA ASN A 72 21.00 -2.52 27.53
C ASN A 72 21.97 -3.47 28.27
N ARG A 73 22.55 -4.46 27.58
CA ARG A 73 23.62 -5.31 28.14
C ARG A 73 24.92 -4.53 28.41
N ALA A 74 25.24 -3.52 27.59
CA ALA A 74 26.41 -2.67 27.82
C ALA A 74 26.17 -1.64 28.95
N GLY A 75 24.94 -1.20 29.16
CA GLY A 75 24.56 -0.23 30.20
C GLY A 75 24.98 1.22 29.92
N SER A 76 26.14 1.45 29.31
CA SER A 76 26.65 2.77 28.90
C SER A 76 27.46 2.72 27.60
N LEU A 77 27.58 3.86 26.91
CA LEU A 77 28.45 3.98 25.72
C LEU A 77 29.91 3.61 26.05
N HIS A 78 30.42 4.02 27.21
CA HIS A 78 31.81 3.74 27.60
C HIS A 78 32.10 2.24 27.73
N LEU A 79 31.19 1.48 28.34
CA LEU A 79 31.29 0.03 28.44
C LEU A 79 31.14 -0.64 27.08
N PHE A 80 30.20 -0.17 26.24
CA PHE A 80 30.04 -0.65 24.87
C PHE A 80 31.32 -0.48 24.02
N LEU A 81 31.97 0.68 24.10
CA LEU A 81 33.20 0.98 23.32
C LEU A 81 34.44 0.19 23.78
N LYS A 82 34.39 -0.38 24.99
CA LYS A 82 35.43 -1.27 25.55
C LYS A 82 35.18 -2.75 25.25
N ASP A 83 33.93 -3.17 25.05
CA ASP A 83 33.58 -4.57 24.80
C ASP A 83 33.42 -4.86 23.31
N GLU A 84 34.43 -5.50 22.71
CA GLU A 84 34.42 -5.92 21.31
C GLU A 84 33.33 -6.95 20.99
N SER A 85 32.95 -7.79 21.96
CA SER A 85 31.90 -8.80 21.78
C SER A 85 30.52 -8.15 21.65
N LEU A 86 30.26 -7.09 22.43
CA LEU A 86 29.04 -6.30 22.31
C LEU A 86 29.02 -5.46 21.03
N GLN A 87 30.17 -4.92 20.60
CA GLN A 87 30.28 -4.23 19.30
C GLN A 87 29.98 -5.18 18.13
N LEU A 88 30.49 -6.41 18.15
CA LEU A 88 30.22 -7.42 17.13
C LEU A 88 28.75 -7.88 17.14
N ALA A 89 28.20 -8.17 18.32
CA ALA A 89 26.78 -8.54 18.47
C ALA A 89 25.84 -7.41 17.97
N TYR A 90 26.20 -6.15 18.22
CA TYR A 90 25.46 -4.99 17.74
C TYR A 90 25.57 -4.83 16.21
N TYR A 91 26.76 -5.03 15.63
CA TYR A 91 26.96 -5.03 14.18
C TYR A 91 26.09 -6.09 13.48
N ASP A 92 26.04 -7.32 13.99
CA ASP A 92 25.18 -8.37 13.42
C ASP A 92 23.69 -8.07 13.60
N ALA A 93 23.28 -7.46 14.71
CA ALA A 93 21.90 -7.00 14.89
C ALA A 93 21.53 -5.86 13.91
N LEU A 94 22.40 -4.86 13.71
CA LEU A 94 22.20 -3.79 12.69
C LEU A 94 22.08 -4.40 11.29
N LYS A 95 22.97 -5.33 10.95
CA LYS A 95 22.97 -6.05 9.68
C LYS A 95 21.67 -6.82 9.48
N ASN A 96 21.15 -7.53 10.48
CA ASN A 96 19.89 -8.26 10.39
C ASN A 96 18.67 -7.32 10.27
N TYR A 97 18.67 -6.22 11.01
CA TYR A 97 17.60 -5.22 10.99
C TYR A 97 17.49 -4.52 9.62
N PHE A 98 18.62 -3.97 9.14
CA PHE A 98 18.65 -3.21 7.89
C PHE A 98 18.62 -4.10 6.63
N SER A 99 19.23 -5.28 6.61
CA SER A 99 19.30 -6.13 5.38
C SER A 99 17.99 -6.85 5.01
N SER A 100 16.82 -6.39 5.49
CA SER A 100 15.53 -7.08 5.33
C SER A 100 14.91 -6.98 3.91
N ARG A 101 15.58 -6.29 2.97
CA ARG A 101 15.23 -6.05 1.56
C ARG A 101 16.40 -6.35 0.61
N SER A 102 16.10 -6.94 -0.55
CA SER A 102 17.01 -7.38 -1.62
C SER A 102 17.89 -6.30 -2.24
N VAL A 103 17.38 -5.06 -2.33
CA VAL A 103 18.05 -3.93 -2.98
C VAL A 103 19.30 -3.48 -2.21
N PHE A 104 19.34 -3.70 -0.90
CA PHE A 104 20.40 -3.15 -0.06
C PHE A 104 21.54 -4.15 0.13
N ARG A 105 22.75 -3.69 -0.19
CA ARG A 105 23.98 -4.47 0.01
C ARG A 105 24.27 -4.63 1.51
N LYS A 106 24.98 -5.70 1.87
CA LYS A 106 25.40 -6.03 3.24
C LYS A 106 25.95 -4.78 3.96
N PHE A 107 25.44 -4.50 5.16
CA PHE A 107 25.85 -3.36 5.99
C PHE A 107 27.39 -3.33 6.16
N PRO A 108 28.09 -2.27 5.71
CA PRO A 108 29.54 -2.31 5.53
C PRO A 108 30.31 -2.20 6.85
N LYS A 109 31.02 -3.28 7.22
CA LYS A 109 31.84 -3.34 8.44
C LYS A 109 32.90 -2.23 8.52
N LYS A 110 33.50 -1.84 7.38
CA LYS A 110 34.47 -0.73 7.32
C LYS A 110 33.88 0.62 7.74
N SER A 111 32.67 0.97 7.28
CA SER A 111 32.00 2.21 7.71
C SER A 111 31.59 2.14 9.18
N PHE A 112 31.15 0.98 9.65
CA PHE A 112 30.86 0.75 11.07
C PHE A 112 32.09 1.00 11.95
N ASP A 113 33.24 0.43 11.58
CA ASP A 113 34.49 0.57 12.34
C ASP A 113 35.05 2.00 12.29
N ALA A 114 34.94 2.68 11.15
CA ALA A 114 35.33 4.08 11.01
C ALA A 114 34.50 5.01 11.92
N VAL A 115 33.17 4.84 11.93
CA VAL A 115 32.27 5.60 12.80
C VAL A 115 32.50 5.25 14.28
N LEU A 116 32.73 3.97 14.64
CA LEU A 116 33.14 3.62 16.02
C LEU A 116 34.47 4.28 16.43
N GLY A 117 35.43 4.40 15.50
CA GLY A 117 36.66 5.15 15.71
C GLY A 117 36.41 6.62 16.04
N GLN A 118 35.57 7.29 15.23
CA GLN A 118 35.18 8.68 15.49
C GLN A 118 34.39 8.83 16.80
N ILE A 119 33.47 7.92 17.10
CA ILE A 119 32.71 7.89 18.38
C ILE A 119 33.65 7.82 19.60
N ARG A 120 34.74 7.04 19.54
CA ARG A 120 35.73 6.97 20.64
C ARG A 120 36.42 8.30 20.90
N VAL A 121 36.72 9.06 19.85
CA VAL A 121 37.30 10.41 19.97
C VAL A 121 36.25 11.37 20.54
N LEU A 122 35.05 11.44 19.95
CA LEU A 122 34.00 12.38 20.41
C LEU A 122 33.54 12.10 21.85
N ALA A 123 33.44 10.83 22.26
CA ALA A 123 33.12 10.45 23.63
C ALA A 123 34.20 10.82 24.66
N ARG A 124 35.43 11.13 24.21
CA ARG A 124 36.54 11.61 25.03
C ARG A 124 36.63 13.14 25.04
N GLU A 125 36.51 13.78 23.88
CA GLU A 125 36.65 15.25 23.75
C GLU A 125 35.38 16.03 24.12
N ILE A 126 34.19 15.41 24.02
CA ILE A 126 32.89 16.07 24.20
C ILE A 126 32.11 15.34 25.32
N PRO A 127 32.15 15.83 26.57
CA PRO A 127 31.55 15.14 27.73
C PRO A 127 30.06 14.78 27.54
N GLU A 128 29.27 15.68 26.94
CA GLU A 128 27.84 15.48 26.70
C GLU A 128 27.53 14.46 25.59
N PHE A 129 28.48 14.16 24.70
CA PHE A 129 28.28 13.26 23.55
C PHE A 129 27.84 11.87 24.00
N SER A 130 28.48 11.33 25.04
CA SER A 130 28.16 9.99 25.56
C SER A 130 26.73 9.91 26.10
N ALA A 131 26.24 10.96 26.75
CA ALA A 131 24.86 11.04 27.24
C ALA A 131 23.89 11.19 26.07
N ALA A 132 24.17 12.10 25.13
CA ALA A 132 23.32 12.35 23.95
C ALA A 132 23.17 11.11 23.04
N ALA A 133 24.24 10.32 22.89
CA ALA A 133 24.22 9.05 22.17
C ALA A 133 23.35 7.99 22.85
N TRP A 134 23.51 7.82 24.17
CA TRP A 134 22.92 6.70 24.90
C TRP A 134 21.47 6.91 25.38
N ALA A 135 21.03 8.17 25.42
CA ALA A 135 19.74 8.57 25.95
C ALA A 135 18.54 7.87 25.27
N LEU A 136 17.60 7.43 26.11
CA LEU A 136 16.23 7.15 25.70
C LEU A 136 15.48 8.48 25.53
N LYS A 137 15.70 9.16 24.40
CA LYS A 137 14.90 10.36 24.05
C LYS A 137 13.45 9.93 23.79
N PRO A 138 12.43 10.54 24.44
CA PRO A 138 11.02 10.32 24.11
C PRO A 138 10.70 10.99 22.77
N ASN A 139 11.00 10.31 21.66
CA ASN A 139 10.98 10.86 20.31
C ASN A 139 9.57 10.93 19.70
N GLY A 140 8.62 11.55 20.40
CA GLY A 140 7.24 11.72 19.96
C GLY A 140 6.39 10.45 20.07
N THR A 141 5.22 10.46 19.44
CA THR A 141 4.25 9.36 19.49
C THR A 141 4.54 8.29 18.44
N ASP A 142 4.32 7.03 18.83
CA ASP A 142 4.15 5.93 17.87
C ASP A 142 2.97 6.24 16.94
N PHE A 143 3.13 5.89 15.66
CA PHE A 143 2.05 6.02 14.69
C PHE A 143 2.00 4.78 13.81
N ARG A 144 0.78 4.34 13.48
CA ARG A 144 0.51 3.13 12.71
C ARG A 144 -0.55 3.41 11.66
N ILE A 145 -0.24 3.10 10.41
CA ILE A 145 -1.19 3.17 9.30
C ILE A 145 -1.41 1.76 8.74
N GLN A 146 -2.65 1.31 8.73
CA GLN A 146 -3.04 0.16 7.92
C GLN A 146 -3.42 0.64 6.52
N MET A 147 -2.50 0.47 5.58
CA MET A 147 -2.69 0.90 4.19
C MET A 147 -3.07 -0.25 3.28
N LYS A 148 -3.87 0.09 2.28
CA LYS A 148 -4.20 -0.76 1.15
C LYS A 148 -3.31 -0.33 -0.01
N GLU A 149 -2.17 -1.00 -0.09
CA GLU A 149 -1.11 -0.72 -1.05
C GLU A 149 -1.33 -1.42 -2.39
N GLN A 150 -0.86 -0.78 -3.45
CA GLN A 150 -0.75 -1.37 -4.78
C GLN A 150 0.30 -2.48 -4.78
N ASN A 151 0.03 -3.55 -5.52
CA ASN A 151 0.86 -4.75 -5.59
C ASN A 151 1.46 -5.00 -6.97
N CYS A 152 0.89 -4.44 -8.04
CA CYS A 152 1.42 -4.54 -9.38
C CYS A 152 1.68 -3.14 -9.96
N GLY A 153 2.66 -2.92 -10.82
CA GLY A 153 3.27 -3.89 -11.74
C GLY A 153 2.49 -4.02 -13.05
N ARG A 154 1.29 -3.43 -13.14
CA ARG A 154 0.58 -3.24 -14.41
C ARG A 154 0.05 -1.82 -14.51
N LYS A 155 0.29 -1.21 -15.67
CA LYS A 155 -0.43 -0.01 -16.07
C LYS A 155 -1.77 -0.46 -16.63
N ILE A 156 -2.75 0.42 -16.58
CA ILE A 156 -4.00 0.26 -17.31
C ILE A 156 -3.97 1.18 -18.54
N ASN A 157 -4.52 0.74 -19.66
CA ASN A 157 -4.71 1.61 -20.81
C ASN A 157 -5.94 2.51 -20.55
N PRO A 158 -5.77 3.84 -20.38
CA PRO A 158 -6.87 4.72 -19.97
C PRO A 158 -8.03 4.77 -20.98
N PHE A 159 -7.69 4.68 -22.27
CA PHE A 159 -8.65 4.75 -23.37
C PHE A 159 -9.44 3.44 -23.49
N LEU A 160 -8.76 2.30 -23.58
CA LEU A 160 -9.42 0.99 -23.67
C LEU A 160 -10.24 0.68 -22.42
N TRP A 161 -9.77 1.08 -21.23
CA TRP A 161 -10.54 0.97 -20.00
C TRP A 161 -11.83 1.79 -20.04
N ARG A 162 -11.76 3.04 -20.53
CA ARG A 162 -12.94 3.90 -20.66
C ARG A 162 -13.96 3.31 -21.62
N VAL A 163 -13.53 2.79 -22.77
CA VAL A 163 -14.41 2.10 -23.74
C VAL A 163 -15.07 0.89 -23.09
N TYR A 164 -14.27 -0.03 -22.53
CA TYR A 164 -14.77 -1.24 -21.87
C TYR A 164 -15.77 -0.93 -20.73
N ARG A 165 -15.46 0.07 -19.89
CA ARG A 165 -16.34 0.53 -18.81
C ARG A 165 -17.69 0.99 -19.33
N TYR A 166 -17.72 1.80 -20.39
CA TYR A 166 -18.98 2.31 -20.95
C TYR A 166 -19.79 1.20 -21.62
N GLU A 167 -19.15 0.34 -22.43
CA GLU A 167 -19.83 -0.83 -23.02
C GLU A 167 -20.47 -1.73 -21.96
N TRP A 168 -19.76 -2.00 -20.86
CA TRP A 168 -20.30 -2.79 -19.75
C TRP A 168 -21.46 -2.09 -19.03
N LEU A 169 -21.34 -0.78 -18.74
CA LEU A 169 -22.42 -0.01 -18.12
C LEU A 169 -23.66 0.07 -19.01
N ASP A 170 -23.48 0.26 -20.32
CA ASP A 170 -24.58 0.27 -21.30
C ASP A 170 -25.22 -1.11 -21.44
N GLN A 171 -24.46 -2.21 -21.39
CA GLN A 171 -25.02 -3.57 -21.33
C GLN A 171 -25.88 -3.78 -20.08
N LEU A 172 -25.44 -3.31 -18.91
CA LEU A 172 -26.24 -3.37 -17.67
C LEU A 172 -27.48 -2.49 -17.76
N LYS A 173 -27.36 -1.30 -18.37
CA LYS A 173 -28.47 -0.38 -18.61
C LYS A 173 -29.51 -1.00 -19.54
N LEU A 174 -29.11 -1.51 -20.71
CA LEU A 174 -29.98 -2.20 -21.67
C LEU A 174 -30.67 -3.44 -21.05
N GLN A 175 -29.95 -4.23 -20.25
CA GLN A 175 -30.58 -5.33 -19.48
C GLN A 175 -31.57 -4.81 -18.42
N SER A 176 -31.36 -3.63 -17.85
CA SER A 176 -32.29 -3.02 -16.89
C SER A 176 -33.48 -2.30 -17.50
N GLU A 177 -33.42 -1.96 -18.79
CA GLU A 177 -34.38 -1.08 -19.44
C GLU A 177 -35.81 -1.64 -19.37
N ARG A 178 -36.77 -0.71 -19.32
CA ARG A 178 -38.22 -0.95 -19.17
C ARG A 178 -38.68 -1.52 -17.82
N LEU A 179 -37.81 -1.77 -16.84
CA LEU A 179 -38.28 -2.12 -15.48
C LEU A 179 -38.77 -0.89 -14.71
N SER A 180 -40.09 -0.79 -14.50
CA SER A 180 -40.65 0.20 -13.57
C SER A 180 -40.27 -0.10 -12.12
N GLU A 181 -40.38 0.87 -11.19
CA GLU A 181 -40.18 0.60 -9.76
C GLU A 181 -41.21 -0.39 -9.19
N PRO A 182 -42.53 -0.28 -9.46
CA PRO A 182 -43.50 -1.29 -9.06
C PRO A 182 -43.18 -2.70 -9.57
N GLU A 183 -42.75 -2.84 -10.83
CA GLU A 183 -42.34 -4.13 -11.41
C GLU A 183 -41.06 -4.67 -10.74
N THR A 184 -40.09 -3.80 -10.44
CA THR A 184 -38.88 -4.16 -9.68
C THR A 184 -39.25 -4.72 -8.31
N LYS A 185 -40.14 -4.03 -7.58
CA LYS A 185 -40.64 -4.45 -6.26
C LYS A 185 -41.44 -5.76 -6.34
N ARG A 186 -42.27 -5.94 -7.38
CA ARG A 186 -43.03 -7.17 -7.64
C ARG A 186 -42.11 -8.37 -7.85
N ILE A 187 -41.17 -8.29 -8.80
CA ILE A 187 -40.20 -9.38 -9.11
C ILE A 187 -39.39 -9.76 -7.87
N LEU A 188 -38.93 -8.77 -7.08
CA LEU A 188 -38.20 -9.03 -5.83
C LEU A 188 -39.07 -9.75 -4.79
N THR A 189 -40.34 -9.36 -4.66
CA THR A 189 -41.28 -9.96 -3.70
C THR A 189 -41.62 -11.40 -4.08
N GLU A 190 -41.91 -11.65 -5.36
CA GLU A 190 -42.16 -12.99 -5.92
C GLU A 190 -40.92 -13.89 -5.77
N THR A 191 -39.73 -13.38 -6.09
CA THR A 191 -38.46 -14.09 -5.90
C THR A 191 -38.22 -14.43 -4.43
N LEU A 192 -38.45 -13.48 -3.52
CA LEU A 192 -38.30 -13.68 -2.08
C LEU A 192 -39.26 -14.73 -1.53
N ALA A 193 -40.52 -14.73 -1.96
CA ALA A 193 -41.49 -15.76 -1.60
C ALA A 193 -41.03 -17.14 -2.09
N ARG A 194 -40.59 -17.25 -3.35
CA ARG A 194 -40.07 -18.51 -3.92
C ARG A 194 -38.82 -19.02 -3.18
N VAL A 195 -37.87 -18.15 -2.85
CA VAL A 195 -36.67 -18.52 -2.07
C VAL A 195 -37.03 -18.98 -0.66
N ARG A 196 -37.98 -18.31 0.02
CA ARG A 196 -38.46 -18.70 1.36
C ARG A 196 -39.14 -20.07 1.33
N ASN A 197 -40.04 -20.29 0.37
CA ASN A 197 -40.72 -21.57 0.21
C ASN A 197 -39.72 -22.69 -0.13
N PHE A 198 -38.76 -22.43 -1.02
CA PHE A 198 -37.71 -23.40 -1.33
C PHE A 198 -36.86 -23.75 -0.10
N GLU A 199 -36.36 -22.77 0.66
CA GLU A 199 -35.53 -23.04 1.85
C GLU A 199 -36.34 -23.70 2.99
N LYS A 200 -37.65 -23.41 3.11
CA LYS A 200 -38.55 -24.12 4.03
C LYS A 200 -38.63 -25.60 3.65
N ASN A 201 -39.09 -25.89 2.43
CA ASN A 201 -39.25 -27.26 1.94
C ASN A 201 -37.92 -28.03 1.97
N LEU A 202 -36.81 -27.37 1.58
CA LEU A 202 -35.48 -27.97 1.61
C LEU A 202 -35.05 -28.39 3.03
N ASN A 203 -35.42 -27.63 4.05
CA ASN A 203 -35.12 -27.98 5.44
C ASN A 203 -35.97 -29.18 5.90
N GLU A 204 -37.27 -29.19 5.58
CA GLU A 204 -38.20 -30.29 5.87
C GLU A 204 -37.71 -31.60 5.20
N GLU A 205 -37.49 -31.58 3.89
CA GLU A 205 -36.92 -32.72 3.13
C GLU A 205 -35.53 -33.14 3.64
N SER A 206 -34.70 -32.20 4.08
CA SER A 206 -33.35 -32.52 4.58
C SER A 206 -33.39 -33.18 5.96
N ILE A 207 -34.42 -32.93 6.77
CA ILE A 207 -34.64 -33.60 8.05
C ILE A 207 -35.12 -35.03 7.80
N GLU A 208 -36.12 -35.22 6.94
CA GLU A 208 -36.62 -36.54 6.55
C GLU A 208 -35.51 -37.41 5.94
N PHE A 209 -34.79 -36.89 4.94
CA PHE A 209 -33.69 -37.63 4.31
C PHE A 209 -32.51 -37.87 5.26
N ALA A 210 -32.30 -37.00 6.27
CA ALA A 210 -31.30 -37.23 7.31
C ALA A 210 -31.72 -38.32 8.31
N ALA A 211 -33.02 -38.48 8.58
CA ALA A 211 -33.55 -39.59 9.37
C ALA A 211 -33.41 -40.92 8.62
N GLU A 212 -33.72 -40.95 7.31
CA GLU A 212 -33.62 -42.18 6.50
C GLU A 212 -32.19 -42.62 6.16
N LYS A 213 -31.32 -41.67 5.77
CA LYS A 213 -29.99 -41.94 5.15
C LYS A 213 -28.82 -41.40 5.96
N GLY A 214 -29.10 -40.87 7.16
CA GLY A 214 -28.12 -40.27 8.06
C GLY A 214 -27.74 -38.82 7.69
N ALA A 215 -27.42 -38.03 8.72
CA ALA A 215 -27.18 -36.59 8.61
C ALA A 215 -26.14 -36.16 7.56
N LYS A 216 -25.11 -36.98 7.29
CA LYS A 216 -24.09 -36.69 6.28
C LYS A 216 -24.64 -36.76 4.86
N ALA A 217 -25.58 -37.69 4.59
CA ALA A 217 -26.24 -37.82 3.30
C ALA A 217 -27.24 -36.68 3.08
N GLY A 218 -28.06 -36.35 4.09
CA GLY A 218 -28.97 -35.20 4.09
C GLY A 218 -28.26 -33.88 3.76
N ARG A 219 -27.18 -33.56 4.49
CA ARG A 219 -26.37 -32.35 4.23
C ARG A 219 -25.82 -32.28 2.81
N LYS A 220 -25.41 -33.41 2.22
CA LYS A 220 -24.90 -33.47 0.83
C LYS A 220 -26.04 -33.28 -0.19
N SER A 221 -27.18 -33.94 0.02
CA SER A 221 -28.38 -33.81 -0.83
C SER A 221 -28.90 -32.37 -0.83
N GLY A 222 -29.10 -31.79 0.35
CA GLY A 222 -29.57 -30.41 0.50
C GLY A 222 -28.64 -29.39 -0.16
N LYS A 223 -27.31 -29.57 -0.05
CA LYS A 223 -26.32 -28.72 -0.76
C LYS A 223 -26.46 -28.82 -2.29
N ILE A 224 -26.70 -30.02 -2.84
CA ILE A 224 -26.87 -30.21 -4.30
C ILE A 224 -28.17 -29.54 -4.78
N ARG A 225 -29.29 -29.77 -4.07
CA ARG A 225 -30.59 -29.14 -4.39
C ARG A 225 -30.51 -27.61 -4.32
N ARG A 226 -29.94 -27.06 -3.24
CA ARG A 226 -29.72 -25.60 -3.07
C ARG A 226 -28.87 -25.02 -4.21
N ASN A 227 -27.77 -25.69 -4.57
CA ASN A 227 -26.92 -25.25 -5.67
C ASN A 227 -27.65 -25.25 -7.02
N ARG A 228 -28.50 -26.26 -7.30
CA ARG A 228 -29.31 -26.31 -8.52
C ARG A 228 -30.33 -25.18 -8.55
N PHE A 229 -31.13 -25.03 -7.49
CA PHE A 229 -32.14 -23.97 -7.38
C PHE A 229 -31.55 -22.57 -7.62
N TYR A 230 -30.42 -22.24 -6.99
CA TYR A 230 -29.77 -20.95 -7.24
C TYR A 230 -29.15 -20.83 -8.65
N ALA A 231 -28.67 -21.93 -9.26
CA ALA A 231 -28.15 -21.90 -10.63
C ALA A 231 -29.27 -21.66 -11.67
N ASP A 232 -30.46 -22.22 -11.43
CA ASP A 232 -31.64 -21.99 -12.28
C ASP A 232 -32.18 -20.56 -12.07
N LEU A 233 -32.27 -20.11 -10.81
CA LEU A 233 -32.71 -18.75 -10.45
C LEU A 233 -31.78 -17.64 -11.00
N VAL A 234 -30.48 -17.91 -11.16
CA VAL A 234 -29.52 -17.00 -11.82
C VAL A 234 -29.79 -16.84 -13.33
N ARG A 235 -30.47 -17.82 -13.97
CA ARG A 235 -30.83 -17.78 -15.39
C ARG A 235 -32.17 -17.08 -15.64
N GLU A 236 -32.94 -16.78 -14.60
CA GLU A 236 -34.24 -16.14 -14.76
C GLU A 236 -34.11 -14.67 -15.19
N GLU A 237 -34.60 -14.38 -16.39
CA GLU A 237 -34.50 -13.05 -16.99
C GLU A 237 -35.08 -11.93 -16.12
N PRO A 238 -36.26 -12.06 -15.46
CA PRO A 238 -36.77 -11.02 -14.57
C PRO A 238 -35.80 -10.67 -13.44
N LEU A 239 -35.16 -11.67 -12.83
CA LEU A 239 -34.20 -11.45 -11.75
C LEU A 239 -32.86 -10.89 -12.28
N ARG A 240 -32.44 -11.28 -13.49
CA ARG A 240 -31.28 -10.68 -14.18
C ARG A 240 -31.49 -9.20 -14.48
N ARG A 241 -32.65 -8.82 -15.02
CA ARG A 241 -33.01 -7.41 -15.28
C ARG A 241 -32.97 -6.58 -13.99
N VAL A 242 -33.52 -7.12 -12.88
CA VAL A 242 -33.46 -6.46 -11.55
C VAL A 242 -32.03 -6.36 -11.01
N ALA A 243 -31.22 -7.42 -11.16
CA ALA A 243 -29.82 -7.43 -10.77
C ALA A 243 -28.99 -6.41 -11.56
N ALA A 244 -29.21 -6.31 -12.88
CA ALA A 244 -28.57 -5.34 -13.75
C ALA A 244 -28.96 -3.91 -13.39
N LYS A 245 -30.25 -3.64 -13.16
CA LYS A 245 -30.76 -2.34 -12.68
C LYS A 245 -30.07 -1.89 -11.40
N PHE A 246 -30.00 -2.79 -10.42
CA PHE A 246 -29.42 -2.48 -9.12
C PHE A 246 -27.90 -2.33 -9.16
N LEU A 247 -27.20 -3.18 -9.93
CA LEU A 247 -25.77 -3.08 -10.14
C LEU A 247 -25.40 -1.79 -10.87
N HIS A 248 -26.08 -1.45 -11.98
CA HIS A 248 -25.90 -0.18 -12.69
C HIS A 248 -26.11 1.01 -11.75
N ALA A 249 -27.24 1.06 -11.03
CA ALA A 249 -27.55 2.12 -10.07
C ALA A 249 -26.61 2.19 -8.85
N HIS A 250 -25.78 1.17 -8.62
CA HIS A 250 -24.68 1.21 -7.67
C HIS A 250 -23.42 1.78 -8.32
N LEU A 251 -23.02 1.27 -9.49
CA LEU A 251 -21.77 1.63 -10.17
C LEU A 251 -21.74 3.09 -10.66
N VAL A 252 -22.89 3.67 -11.01
CA VAL A 252 -22.98 5.08 -11.46
C VAL A 252 -23.06 6.11 -10.32
N ARG A 253 -22.99 5.70 -9.05
CA ARG A 253 -22.93 6.65 -7.92
C ARG A 253 -21.56 7.32 -7.87
N PRO A 254 -21.44 8.65 -7.63
CA PRO A 254 -20.15 9.34 -7.59
C PRO A 254 -19.10 8.67 -6.69
N GLN A 255 -19.52 8.22 -5.49
CA GLN A 255 -18.67 7.50 -4.52
C GLN A 255 -18.07 6.18 -5.04
N ASN A 256 -18.67 5.58 -6.08
CA ASN A 256 -18.25 4.31 -6.68
C ASN A 256 -17.58 4.51 -8.04
N GLN A 257 -18.01 5.52 -8.80
CA GLN A 257 -17.37 5.95 -10.05
C GLN A 257 -15.88 6.26 -9.84
N ILE A 258 -15.52 6.79 -8.68
CA ILE A 258 -14.13 7.10 -8.30
C ILE A 258 -13.17 5.90 -8.44
N PHE A 259 -13.61 4.67 -8.13
CA PHE A 259 -12.80 3.44 -8.30
C PHE A 259 -12.44 3.17 -9.75
N PHE A 260 -13.21 3.70 -10.71
CA PHE A 260 -13.03 3.52 -12.14
C PHE A 260 -12.41 4.73 -12.85
N GLU A 261 -12.24 5.85 -12.13
CA GLU A 261 -11.77 7.14 -12.64
C GLU A 261 -10.35 7.48 -12.23
N PHE A 262 -9.87 6.91 -11.12
CA PHE A 262 -8.44 6.94 -10.77
C PHE A 262 -7.53 6.22 -11.79
N ILE A 263 -8.10 5.47 -12.75
CA ILE A 263 -7.37 4.78 -13.83
C ILE A 263 -6.21 3.96 -13.24
N ASP A 264 -6.55 3.13 -12.26
CA ASP A 264 -5.59 2.37 -11.48
C ASP A 264 -5.97 0.89 -11.42
N ALA A 265 -5.06 0.04 -11.87
CA ALA A 265 -5.34 -1.38 -12.09
C ALA A 265 -5.64 -2.13 -10.79
N ASP A 266 -4.86 -1.87 -9.72
CA ASP A 266 -5.05 -2.54 -8.44
C ASP A 266 -6.36 -2.12 -7.76
N LEU A 267 -6.74 -0.84 -7.86
CA LEU A 267 -8.02 -0.32 -7.38
C LEU A 267 -9.23 -0.95 -8.07
N ILE A 268 -9.24 -0.94 -9.41
CA ILE A 268 -10.34 -1.45 -10.23
C ILE A 268 -10.54 -2.94 -9.95
N ILE A 269 -9.45 -3.71 -9.98
CA ILE A 269 -9.46 -5.15 -9.75
C ILE A 269 -9.84 -5.49 -8.30
N TYR A 270 -9.35 -4.74 -7.31
CA TYR A 270 -9.76 -4.91 -5.92
C TYR A 270 -11.27 -4.66 -5.74
N TYR A 271 -11.79 -3.56 -6.29
CA TYR A 271 -13.21 -3.21 -6.15
C TYR A 271 -14.12 -4.25 -6.82
N LEU A 272 -13.79 -4.66 -8.05
CA LEU A 272 -14.52 -5.72 -8.76
C LEU A 272 -14.42 -7.07 -8.02
N ASN A 273 -13.26 -7.41 -7.45
CA ASN A 273 -13.11 -8.62 -6.65
C ASN A 273 -13.91 -8.56 -5.34
N GLU A 274 -13.90 -7.46 -4.59
CA GLU A 274 -14.74 -7.31 -3.39
C GLU A 274 -16.23 -7.37 -3.75
N LEU A 275 -16.64 -6.72 -4.84
CA LEU A 275 -18.02 -6.79 -5.33
C LEU A 275 -18.41 -8.23 -5.76
N LYS A 276 -17.47 -9.02 -6.28
CA LYS A 276 -17.71 -10.41 -6.69
C LYS A 276 -17.59 -11.43 -5.55
N GLN A 277 -16.74 -11.21 -4.55
CA GLN A 277 -16.58 -12.10 -3.40
C GLN A 277 -17.58 -11.76 -2.29
N ASN A 278 -17.67 -10.48 -1.92
CA ASN A 278 -18.38 -9.95 -0.76
C ASN A 278 -19.49 -8.92 -1.12
N PRO A 279 -20.35 -9.12 -2.14
CA PRO A 279 -21.30 -8.10 -2.61
C PRO A 279 -22.21 -7.53 -1.52
N ARG A 280 -22.55 -8.31 -0.47
CA ARG A 280 -23.35 -7.82 0.67
C ARG A 280 -22.65 -6.72 1.49
N LYS A 281 -21.32 -6.64 1.46
CA LYS A 281 -20.56 -5.56 2.13
C LYS A 281 -20.47 -4.31 1.25
N THR A 282 -20.33 -4.49 -0.05
CA THR A 282 -20.12 -3.39 -1.02
C THR A 282 -21.44 -2.72 -1.41
N LEU A 283 -22.52 -3.50 -1.55
CA LEU A 283 -23.81 -3.02 -2.04
C LEU A 283 -24.72 -2.53 -0.89
N PRO A 284 -25.48 -1.44 -1.08
CA PRO A 284 -26.44 -0.97 -0.11
C PRO A 284 -27.64 -1.93 0.03
N PRO A 285 -28.44 -1.84 1.11
CA PRO A 285 -29.72 -2.55 1.22
C PRO A 285 -30.67 -2.26 0.03
N VAL A 286 -31.53 -3.23 -0.30
CA VAL A 286 -32.57 -3.09 -1.32
C VAL A 286 -33.91 -2.95 -0.61
N LEU A 287 -34.67 -1.87 -0.88
CA LEU A 287 -35.96 -1.59 -0.23
C LEU A 287 -35.87 -1.63 1.31
N ASN A 288 -34.79 -1.06 1.87
CA ASN A 288 -34.45 -1.09 3.31
C ASN A 288 -34.26 -2.49 3.92
N ALA A 289 -34.14 -3.54 3.09
CA ALA A 289 -33.95 -4.93 3.51
C ALA A 289 -32.58 -5.50 3.06
N PRO A 290 -32.04 -6.50 3.77
CA PRO A 290 -30.83 -7.20 3.35
C PRO A 290 -30.98 -7.83 1.96
N ILE A 291 -29.97 -7.68 1.10
CA ILE A 291 -30.00 -8.21 -0.27
C ILE A 291 -30.13 -9.76 -0.23
N PRO A 292 -31.13 -10.34 -0.94
CA PRO A 292 -31.32 -11.80 -0.99
C PRO A 292 -30.12 -12.53 -1.60
N ASN A 293 -29.79 -13.71 -1.09
CA ASN A 293 -28.68 -14.53 -1.61
C ASN A 293 -28.81 -14.84 -3.11
N ALA A 294 -30.04 -15.03 -3.59
CA ALA A 294 -30.34 -15.19 -5.02
C ALA A 294 -29.86 -13.99 -5.84
N LEU A 295 -30.32 -12.79 -5.48
CA LEU A 295 -29.96 -11.54 -6.15
C LEU A 295 -28.45 -11.27 -6.08
N LEU A 296 -27.82 -11.53 -4.93
CA LEU A 296 -26.35 -11.45 -4.80
C LEU A 296 -25.65 -12.40 -5.77
N SER A 297 -26.15 -13.63 -5.96
CA SER A 297 -25.58 -14.59 -6.91
C SER A 297 -25.72 -14.13 -8.36
N VAL A 298 -26.85 -13.50 -8.72
CA VAL A 298 -27.04 -12.93 -10.07
C VAL A 298 -26.09 -11.75 -10.28
N ILE A 299 -25.98 -10.85 -9.31
CA ILE A 299 -25.06 -9.70 -9.39
C ILE A 299 -23.61 -10.17 -9.57
N LYS A 300 -23.15 -11.20 -8.84
CA LYS A 300 -21.82 -11.81 -9.04
C LYS A 300 -21.56 -12.31 -10.47
N SER A 301 -22.61 -12.70 -11.20
CA SER A 301 -22.50 -13.16 -12.59
C SER A 301 -22.46 -12.01 -13.61
N LEU A 302 -22.92 -10.81 -13.22
CA LEU A 302 -22.90 -9.59 -14.03
C LEU A 302 -21.64 -8.74 -13.81
N VAL A 303 -20.85 -9.06 -12.78
CA VAL A 303 -19.56 -8.41 -12.49
C VAL A 303 -18.45 -9.09 -13.30
N PRO A 304 -17.69 -8.34 -14.14
CA PRO A 304 -16.54 -8.83 -14.89
C PRO A 304 -15.59 -9.67 -14.03
N ASP A 305 -15.00 -10.70 -14.61
CA ASP A 305 -14.06 -11.52 -13.86
C ASP A 305 -12.70 -10.84 -13.74
N PRO A 306 -12.21 -10.52 -12.53
CA PRO A 306 -10.96 -9.79 -12.38
C PRO A 306 -9.77 -10.57 -12.96
N ALA A 307 -9.77 -11.91 -12.91
CA ALA A 307 -8.71 -12.71 -13.50
C ALA A 307 -8.73 -12.70 -15.04
N GLN A 308 -9.92 -12.66 -15.66
CA GLN A 308 -10.04 -12.51 -17.12
C GLN A 308 -9.64 -11.11 -17.58
N LEU A 309 -10.08 -10.05 -16.89
CA LEU A 309 -9.66 -8.68 -17.16
C LEU A 309 -8.13 -8.55 -17.17
N LEU A 310 -7.45 -9.14 -16.19
CA LEU A 310 -5.99 -9.12 -16.09
C LEU A 310 -5.24 -9.94 -17.13
N ALA A 311 -5.91 -10.92 -17.73
CA ALA A 311 -5.34 -11.67 -18.85
C ALA A 311 -5.31 -10.82 -20.13
N ASP A 312 -6.17 -9.79 -20.25
CA ASP A 312 -6.13 -8.82 -21.33
C ASP A 312 -4.93 -7.87 -21.16
N ARG A 313 -3.88 -8.14 -21.94
CA ARG A 313 -2.66 -7.33 -21.99
C ARG A 313 -2.81 -5.99 -22.73
N ASN A 314 -3.88 -5.80 -23.49
CA ASN A 314 -4.18 -4.49 -24.12
C ASN A 314 -4.81 -3.56 -23.08
N LEU A 315 -5.73 -4.10 -22.28
CA LEU A 315 -6.41 -3.38 -21.20
C LEU A 315 -5.48 -3.12 -20.01
N PHE A 316 -4.70 -4.14 -19.61
CA PHE A 316 -3.74 -4.09 -18.51
C PHE A 316 -2.33 -4.51 -18.97
N PRO A 317 -1.61 -3.64 -19.70
CA PRO A 317 -0.24 -3.90 -20.12
C PRO A 317 0.70 -4.16 -18.94
N GLU A 318 1.66 -5.05 -19.18
CA GLU A 318 2.72 -5.38 -18.22
C GLU A 318 3.61 -4.14 -18.02
N ASN A 319 3.76 -3.69 -16.77
CA ASN A 319 4.70 -2.63 -16.43
C ASN A 319 5.98 -3.28 -15.90
N PRO A 320 7.14 -3.13 -16.57
CA PRO A 320 8.40 -3.64 -16.06
C PRO A 320 8.88 -2.78 -14.89
N LEU A 321 8.24 -2.93 -13.72
CA LEU A 321 8.73 -2.34 -12.48
C LEU A 321 10.07 -3.01 -12.09
N PRO A 322 11.02 -2.27 -11.50
CA PRO A 322 12.31 -2.84 -11.14
C PRO A 322 12.22 -3.92 -10.05
N LEU A 323 12.45 -5.17 -10.48
CA LEU A 323 13.17 -6.26 -9.80
C LEU A 323 12.72 -6.81 -8.42
N ASP A 324 11.91 -6.13 -7.62
CA ASP A 324 11.50 -6.61 -6.28
C ASP A 324 10.12 -7.32 -6.24
N SER A 325 9.29 -7.15 -7.28
CA SER A 325 8.04 -7.90 -7.42
C SER A 325 8.25 -9.12 -8.30
N ASN A 326 8.11 -10.32 -7.72
CA ASN A 326 8.04 -11.58 -8.48
C ASN A 326 7.12 -11.40 -9.69
N PRO A 327 7.54 -11.72 -10.94
CA PRO A 327 6.77 -11.43 -12.16
C PRO A 327 5.43 -12.19 -12.31
N GLY A 328 5.04 -12.99 -11.30
CA GLY A 328 3.71 -13.57 -11.15
C GLY A 328 2.87 -12.95 -10.03
N SER A 329 3.21 -11.74 -9.54
CA SER A 329 2.45 -11.06 -8.49
C SER A 329 1.04 -10.68 -8.98
N SER A 330 0.02 -11.28 -8.36
CA SER A 330 -1.39 -10.99 -8.62
C SER A 330 -1.70 -9.50 -8.44
N VAL A 331 -2.35 -8.88 -9.43
CA VAL A 331 -2.97 -7.57 -9.27
C VAL A 331 -4.01 -7.63 -8.15
N GLY A 332 -4.13 -6.54 -7.40
CA GLY A 332 -4.98 -6.38 -6.24
C GLY A 332 -4.22 -5.74 -5.09
N ILE A 333 -4.99 -5.26 -4.12
CA ILE A 333 -4.45 -4.54 -2.98
C ILE A 333 -3.78 -5.49 -1.97
N ARG A 334 -2.58 -5.12 -1.49
CA ARG A 334 -1.94 -5.71 -0.32
C ARG A 334 -2.14 -4.85 0.92
N HIS A 335 -2.69 -5.45 1.97
CA HIS A 335 -2.63 -4.90 3.31
C HIS A 335 -1.16 -4.76 3.73
N SER A 336 -0.77 -3.54 4.09
CA SER A 336 0.55 -3.20 4.57
C SER A 336 0.39 -2.29 5.78
N GLU A 337 0.89 -2.73 6.94
CA GLU A 337 0.96 -1.90 8.13
C GLU A 337 2.27 -1.14 8.09
N TYR A 338 2.21 0.19 7.96
CA TYR A 338 3.34 1.07 8.23
C TYR A 338 3.31 1.44 9.70
N SER A 339 4.45 1.35 10.38
CA SER A 339 4.62 1.81 11.75
C SER A 339 5.83 2.73 11.85
N THR A 340 5.71 3.82 12.60
CA THR A 340 6.87 4.65 12.97
C THR A 340 7.20 4.42 14.43
N SER A 341 8.40 3.95 14.70
CA SER A 341 8.89 3.72 16.06
C SER A 341 9.96 4.77 16.41
N PRO A 342 9.84 5.47 17.56
CA PRO A 342 10.91 6.30 18.09
C PRO A 342 12.13 5.43 18.39
N VAL A 343 13.32 5.89 18.02
CA VAL A 343 14.56 5.12 18.23
C VAL A 343 15.60 5.91 18.99
N ARG A 344 16.48 5.21 19.72
CA ARG A 344 17.63 5.85 20.36
C ARG A 344 18.51 6.56 19.32
N PRO A 345 19.12 7.70 19.69
CA PRO A 345 20.11 8.37 18.84
C PRO A 345 21.21 7.41 18.36
N PHE A 346 21.73 6.53 19.23
CA PHE A 346 22.73 5.53 18.85
C PHE A 346 22.27 4.48 17.83
N HIS A 347 20.96 4.25 17.63
CA HIS A 347 20.48 3.42 16.52
C HIS A 347 20.37 4.26 15.24
N ALA A 348 19.89 5.49 15.36
CA ALA A 348 19.66 6.40 14.25
C ALA A 348 20.93 6.84 13.52
N ILE A 349 22.10 6.94 14.18
CA ILE A 349 23.35 7.34 13.50
C ILE A 349 23.76 6.39 12.35
N TRP A 350 23.29 5.14 12.38
CA TRP A 350 23.64 4.13 11.37
C TRP A 350 22.78 4.18 10.11
N SER A 351 21.69 4.96 10.10
CA SER A 351 20.72 4.95 8.99
C SER A 351 21.30 5.50 7.67
N GLY A 352 22.15 6.52 7.73
CA GLY A 352 22.79 7.13 6.55
C GLY A 352 23.79 6.21 5.85
N ILE A 353 24.54 5.39 6.61
CA ILE A 353 25.50 4.41 6.06
C ILE A 353 24.80 3.42 5.13
N PHE A 354 23.61 2.96 5.54
CA PHE A 354 22.83 1.96 4.81
C PHE A 354 22.27 2.49 3.49
N GLY A 355 21.79 3.72 3.48
CA GLY A 355 21.20 4.35 2.30
C GLY A 355 22.19 4.83 1.24
N LYS A 356 23.51 4.60 1.44
CA LYS A 356 24.59 5.31 0.69
C LYS A 356 24.32 6.82 0.64
N ASP A 357 23.81 7.35 1.74
CA ASP A 357 23.68 8.78 1.91
C ASP A 357 25.08 9.38 1.69
N CYS A 358 25.19 10.38 0.82
CA CYS A 358 26.44 11.12 0.57
C CYS A 358 27.05 11.69 1.86
N LEU A 359 26.25 11.75 2.92
CA LEU A 359 26.55 12.25 4.25
C LEU A 359 26.87 11.10 5.25
N GLY A 360 26.51 9.86 4.95
CA GLY A 360 26.57 8.72 5.87
C GLY A 360 27.88 7.92 5.89
N GLY A 361 28.76 8.08 4.89
CA GLY A 361 30.01 7.31 4.80
C GLY A 361 29.91 6.02 4.01
N ASP A 362 29.78 6.14 2.68
CA ASP A 362 29.98 5.01 1.76
C ASP A 362 31.36 4.38 2.01
N ALA A 363 31.45 3.06 1.94
CA ALA A 363 32.68 2.33 2.24
C ALA A 363 33.80 2.59 1.22
N SER A 364 33.48 3.21 0.08
CA SER A 364 34.44 3.74 -0.91
C SER A 364 34.89 5.18 -0.63
N HIS A 365 34.26 5.89 0.32
CA HIS A 365 34.48 7.31 0.59
C HIS A 365 34.60 7.61 2.10
N LEU A 366 35.33 6.75 2.83
CA LEU A 366 35.58 6.93 4.27
C LEU A 366 36.40 8.19 4.57
N ASP A 367 37.17 8.68 3.59
CA ASP A 367 37.85 9.98 3.58
C ASP A 367 36.88 11.17 3.74
N LYS A 368 35.59 10.98 3.47
CA LYS A 368 34.53 12.01 3.53
C LYS A 368 33.64 11.89 4.76
N LEU A 369 33.91 10.94 5.66
CA LEU A 369 33.11 10.67 6.85
C LEU A 369 33.29 11.78 7.90
N CYS A 370 32.23 12.53 8.18
CA CYS A 370 32.23 13.63 9.14
C CYS A 370 31.12 13.47 10.21
N PRO A 371 31.41 13.66 11.51
CA PRO A 371 30.41 13.59 12.57
C PRO A 371 29.22 14.52 12.39
N ALA A 372 29.43 15.75 11.89
CA ALA A 372 28.35 16.72 11.62
C ALA A 372 27.29 16.21 10.61
N ARG A 373 27.52 15.04 10.00
CA ARG A 373 26.58 14.37 9.10
C ARG A 373 25.92 13.12 9.70
N TRP A 374 26.69 12.17 10.23
CA TRP A 374 26.11 10.95 10.80
C TRP A 374 25.55 11.15 12.22
N ALA A 375 26.08 12.10 12.98
CA ALA A 375 25.70 12.35 14.38
C ALA A 375 24.50 13.29 14.55
N ILE A 376 23.84 13.70 13.46
CA ILE A 376 22.62 14.54 13.49
C ILE A 376 21.55 14.01 14.49
N PRO A 377 21.28 12.69 14.64
CA PRO A 377 20.34 12.18 15.64
C PRO A 377 20.70 12.47 17.10
N LEU A 378 21.98 12.73 17.38
CA LEU A 378 22.47 13.02 18.73
C LEU A 378 22.05 14.43 19.16
N LEU A 379 21.89 15.36 18.21
CA LEU A 379 21.63 16.76 18.47
C LEU A 379 20.37 16.99 19.33
N SER A 380 20.43 18.01 20.17
CA SER A 380 19.32 18.49 20.98
C SER A 380 18.14 18.88 20.10
N GLY A 381 16.92 18.56 20.53
CA GLY A 381 15.69 18.77 19.76
C GLY A 381 15.52 17.88 18.51
N THR A 382 16.56 17.20 18.02
CA THR A 382 16.40 16.23 16.93
C THR A 382 15.60 15.02 17.39
N LYS A 383 14.52 14.72 16.66
CA LYS A 383 13.69 13.51 16.82
C LYS A 383 13.91 12.61 15.61
N THR A 384 14.00 11.30 15.80
CA THR A 384 14.12 10.33 14.70
C THR A 384 13.20 9.14 14.94
N TRP A 385 12.47 8.79 13.89
CA TRP A 385 11.61 7.61 13.81
C TRP A 385 12.16 6.67 12.75
N PHE A 386 12.22 5.38 13.07
CA PHE A 386 12.36 4.35 12.05
C PHE A 386 10.97 4.00 11.51
N VAL A 387 10.85 4.00 10.19
CA VAL A 387 9.62 3.61 9.51
C VAL A 387 9.75 2.15 9.11
N GLU A 388 8.87 1.33 9.64
CA GLU A 388 8.78 -0.08 9.34
C GLU A 388 7.52 -0.37 8.53
N ARG A 389 7.54 -1.46 7.76
CA ARG A 389 6.38 -2.01 7.07
C ARG A 389 6.31 -3.49 7.37
N ASN A 390 5.23 -3.93 7.99
CA ASN A 390 5.06 -5.31 8.46
C ASN A 390 6.32 -5.78 9.25
N GLU A 391 6.72 -5.00 10.26
CA GLU A 391 7.92 -5.19 11.11
C GLU A 391 9.29 -5.13 10.38
N LYS A 392 9.34 -4.70 9.12
CA LYS A 392 10.61 -4.55 8.38
C LYS A 392 10.99 -3.10 8.17
N TYR A 393 12.21 -2.71 8.53
CA TYR A 393 12.76 -1.40 8.23
C TYR A 393 12.59 -0.99 6.75
N GLN A 394 11.97 0.16 6.52
CA GLN A 394 11.81 0.79 5.21
C GLN A 394 12.62 2.07 5.06
N GLY A 395 13.10 2.64 6.17
CA GLY A 395 13.74 3.95 6.16
C GLY A 395 13.56 4.72 7.48
N PHE A 396 13.88 6.00 7.48
CA PHE A 396 13.69 6.88 8.63
C PHE A 396 13.01 8.20 8.25
N VAL A 397 12.32 8.77 9.24
CA VAL A 397 11.95 10.18 9.28
C VAL A 397 12.75 10.83 10.40
N ARG A 398 13.28 12.02 10.16
CA ARG A 398 14.00 12.81 11.16
C ARG A 398 13.57 14.27 11.09
N THR A 399 13.42 14.92 12.24
CA THR A 399 13.35 16.37 12.34
C THR A 399 14.64 16.91 12.95
N VAL A 400 15.22 17.95 12.35
CA VAL A 400 16.46 18.59 12.82
C VAL A 400 16.16 20.06 13.12
N PRO A 401 16.32 20.53 14.36
CA PRO A 401 16.08 21.94 14.68
C PRO A 401 17.16 22.82 14.04
N LEU A 402 16.69 23.88 13.39
CA LEU A 402 17.48 24.90 12.74
C LEU A 402 17.20 26.26 13.38
N ARG A 403 18.17 27.16 13.26
CA ARG A 403 18.03 28.58 13.52
C ARG A 403 18.17 29.35 12.22
N HIS A 404 17.35 30.39 12.10
CA HIS A 404 17.48 31.41 11.07
C HIS A 404 17.51 32.78 11.76
N PRO A 405 18.55 33.63 11.56
CA PRO A 405 18.71 34.88 12.32
C PRO A 405 17.51 35.84 12.28
N GLN A 406 16.72 35.80 11.20
CA GLN A 406 15.56 36.69 11.00
C GLN A 406 14.21 36.01 11.30
N PHE A 407 14.17 34.69 11.54
CA PHE A 407 12.92 33.96 11.74
C PHE A 407 12.71 33.68 13.23
N LYS A 408 11.61 34.18 13.80
CA LYS A 408 11.33 34.11 15.24
C LYS A 408 10.69 32.81 15.72
N LYS A 409 10.25 31.95 14.79
CA LYS A 409 9.67 30.63 15.07
C LYS A 409 10.77 29.56 15.07
N ASP A 410 10.54 28.46 15.79
CA ASP A 410 11.42 27.29 15.71
C ASP A 410 11.29 26.67 14.31
N LEU A 411 12.42 26.51 13.61
CA LEU A 411 12.49 25.84 12.32
C LEU A 411 12.95 24.40 12.48
N TYR A 412 12.31 23.46 11.80
CA TYR A 412 12.74 22.07 11.75
C TYR A 412 12.91 21.61 10.30
N ASN A 413 14.09 21.12 9.94
CA ASN A 413 14.29 20.37 8.71
C ASN A 413 13.66 18.98 8.85
N VAL A 414 12.70 18.64 8.00
CA VAL A 414 12.18 17.28 7.88
C VAL A 414 12.99 16.54 6.82
N GLU A 415 13.62 15.46 7.25
CA GLU A 415 14.38 14.55 6.42
C GLU A 415 13.64 13.22 6.34
N VAL A 416 13.21 12.84 5.14
CA VAL A 416 12.45 11.61 4.90
C VAL A 416 13.23 10.72 3.95
N TRP A 417 13.95 9.76 4.52
CA TRP A 417 14.62 8.70 3.77
C TRP A 417 13.77 7.44 3.89
N VAL A 418 12.64 7.37 3.18
CA VAL A 418 11.75 6.19 3.20
C VAL A 418 11.28 5.89 1.77
N PRO A 419 12.04 5.11 0.97
CA PRO A 419 11.69 4.83 -0.43
C PRO A 419 10.34 4.14 -0.63
N ALA A 420 9.70 3.64 0.42
CA ALA A 420 8.33 3.11 0.37
C ALA A 420 7.24 4.20 0.43
N MET A 421 7.56 5.41 0.91
CA MET A 421 6.60 6.50 1.08
C MET A 421 6.16 7.14 -0.26
N ASN A 422 6.93 6.94 -1.33
CA ASN A 422 6.57 7.40 -2.68
C ASN A 422 5.43 6.59 -3.32
N ARG A 423 5.04 5.48 -2.70
CA ARG A 423 3.99 4.61 -3.22
C ARG A 423 2.64 5.28 -3.09
N THR A 424 1.83 5.14 -4.12
CA THR A 424 0.42 5.47 -4.05
C THR A 424 -0.34 4.39 -3.27
N ALA A 425 -1.15 4.82 -2.32
CA ALA A 425 -1.97 3.96 -1.49
C ALA A 425 -3.44 4.41 -1.54
N VAL A 426 -4.32 3.47 -1.26
CA VAL A 426 -5.76 3.71 -1.19
C VAL A 426 -6.13 3.86 0.26
N VAL A 427 -6.39 5.10 0.68
CA VAL A 427 -6.81 5.43 2.04
C VAL A 427 -8.32 5.49 2.07
N PHE A 428 -8.93 4.84 3.06
CA PHE A 428 -10.37 4.95 3.32
C PHE A 428 -10.54 6.02 4.39
N SER A 429 -10.95 7.23 3.99
CA SER A 429 -11.09 8.35 4.94
C SER A 429 -12.12 7.99 6.02
N ALA A 430 -11.72 8.11 7.29
CA ALA A 430 -12.59 7.88 8.44
C ALA A 430 -13.81 8.83 8.42
N ASP A 431 -13.57 10.08 8.01
CA ASP A 431 -14.51 11.20 8.16
C ASP A 431 -15.57 11.26 7.04
N LYS A 432 -15.41 10.46 5.97
CA LYS A 432 -16.24 10.55 4.75
C LYS A 432 -16.69 9.19 4.23
N ASN A 433 -17.57 8.50 4.96
CA ASN A 433 -18.29 7.29 4.49
C ASN A 433 -17.39 6.16 3.94
N GLN A 434 -16.14 6.03 4.39
CA GLN A 434 -15.14 5.13 3.81
C GLN A 434 -14.87 5.38 2.31
N THR A 435 -15.04 6.61 1.82
CA THR A 435 -14.71 6.97 0.44
C THR A 435 -13.21 6.75 0.23
N PRO A 436 -12.79 6.00 -0.80
CA PRO A 436 -11.39 5.82 -1.12
C PRO A 436 -10.81 7.15 -1.61
N VAL A 437 -9.68 7.55 -1.06
CA VAL A 437 -8.85 8.65 -1.58
C VAL A 437 -7.52 8.04 -2.00
N GLN A 438 -7.16 8.27 -3.26
CA GLN A 438 -5.82 7.97 -3.75
C GLN A 438 -4.87 9.05 -3.22
N SER A 439 -3.83 8.63 -2.50
CA SER A 439 -2.89 9.50 -1.81
C SER A 439 -1.54 8.82 -1.73
N SER A 440 -0.42 9.55 -1.71
CA SER A 440 0.85 8.90 -1.42
C SER A 440 0.89 8.43 0.04
N VAL A 441 1.67 7.38 0.34
CA VAL A 441 1.95 6.99 1.72
C VAL A 441 2.57 8.18 2.49
N PHE A 442 3.40 8.99 1.81
CA PHE A 442 3.92 10.25 2.35
C PHE A 442 2.82 11.23 2.76
N ASP A 443 1.91 11.62 1.86
CA ASP A 443 0.86 12.61 2.13
C ASP A 443 0.03 12.22 3.36
N TYR A 444 -0.43 10.96 3.41
CA TYR A 444 -1.27 10.49 4.51
C TYR A 444 -0.48 10.44 5.82
N TRP A 445 0.74 9.90 5.81
CA TRP A 445 1.62 9.89 6.98
C TRP A 445 1.92 11.31 7.48
N PHE A 446 2.27 12.22 6.57
CA PHE A 446 2.70 13.57 6.91
C PHE A 446 1.53 14.38 7.49
N ASN A 447 0.33 14.32 6.90
CA ASN A 447 -0.86 14.99 7.44
C ASN A 447 -1.18 14.58 8.89
N GLU A 448 -1.11 13.29 9.20
CA GLU A 448 -1.39 12.79 10.56
C GLU A 448 -0.23 13.07 11.52
N TRP A 449 1.01 12.90 11.07
CA TRP A 449 2.20 13.18 11.87
C TRP A 449 2.34 14.67 12.21
N LEU A 450 2.06 15.57 11.26
CA LEU A 450 2.04 17.03 11.43
C LEU A 450 1.14 17.43 12.60
N ARG A 451 -0.13 17.00 12.55
CA ARG A 451 -1.17 17.28 13.56
C ARG A 451 -0.76 16.87 14.96
N ALA A 452 0.05 15.81 15.08
CA ALA A 452 0.46 15.26 16.36
C ALA A 452 1.81 15.79 16.89
N ASN A 453 2.65 16.42 16.05
CA ASN A 453 4.06 16.68 16.40
C ASN A 453 4.54 18.13 16.24
N ILE A 454 3.77 19.01 15.59
CA ILE A 454 4.16 20.40 15.28
C ILE A 454 3.22 21.39 15.97
N GLY A 455 3.80 22.27 16.78
CA GLY A 455 3.09 23.36 17.46
C GLY A 455 2.85 24.60 16.59
N PRO A 456 2.00 25.55 17.03
CA PRO A 456 1.69 26.78 16.29
C PRO A 456 2.90 27.72 16.08
N ASP A 457 3.91 27.62 16.95
CA ASP A 457 5.15 28.40 16.89
C ASP A 457 6.29 27.71 16.13
N GLN A 458 5.99 26.60 15.44
CA GLN A 458 6.96 25.75 14.76
C GLN A 458 6.68 25.69 13.26
N ALA A 459 7.74 25.79 12.45
CA ALA A 459 7.69 25.76 10.99
C ALA A 459 8.60 24.66 10.41
N LEU A 460 8.23 24.15 9.24
CA LEU A 460 8.92 23.02 8.60
C LEU A 460 9.61 23.39 7.30
N LEU A 461 10.91 23.13 7.28
CA LEU A 461 11.76 23.06 6.10
C LEU A 461 11.74 21.64 5.53
N VAL A 462 11.71 21.48 4.21
CA VAL A 462 12.08 20.21 3.57
C VAL A 462 13.36 20.45 2.76
N SER A 463 14.44 19.80 3.16
CA SER A 463 15.73 19.97 2.49
C SER A 463 15.75 19.50 1.03
N ASP A 464 16.52 20.20 0.21
CA ASP A 464 16.80 19.88 -1.20
C ASP A 464 17.84 18.77 -1.33
N SER A 465 17.56 17.61 -0.73
CA SER A 465 18.47 16.47 -0.81
C SER A 465 18.79 16.10 -2.26
N ARG A 466 20.07 15.86 -2.58
CA ARG A 466 20.56 15.43 -3.90
C ARG A 466 21.09 13.98 -3.89
N ILE A 467 20.57 13.17 -2.97
CA ILE A 467 20.94 11.75 -2.86
C ILE A 467 20.01 10.97 -3.79
N SER A 468 20.56 10.17 -4.69
CA SER A 468 19.80 9.53 -5.79
C SER A 468 18.63 8.62 -5.34
N ASP A 469 18.70 8.04 -4.14
CA ASP A 469 17.57 7.30 -3.57
C ASP A 469 16.57 8.18 -2.79
N ASN A 470 16.97 9.37 -2.34
CA ASN A 470 16.04 10.40 -1.88
C ASN A 470 15.29 11.07 -3.02
N GLU A 471 15.88 11.19 -4.23
CA GLU A 471 15.20 11.81 -5.38
C GLU A 471 13.81 11.19 -5.64
N LYS A 472 13.67 9.88 -5.45
CA LYS A 472 12.42 9.13 -5.58
C LYS A 472 11.33 9.47 -4.56
N VAL A 473 11.72 9.98 -3.39
CA VAL A 473 10.80 10.46 -2.34
C VAL A 473 10.61 11.97 -2.47
N LYS A 474 11.67 12.69 -2.85
CA LYS A 474 11.70 14.13 -3.11
C LYS A 474 10.66 14.53 -4.16
N GLU A 475 10.53 13.80 -5.25
CA GLU A 475 9.47 14.03 -6.24
C GLU A 475 8.07 13.91 -5.61
N THR A 476 7.82 12.90 -4.77
CA THR A 476 6.55 12.76 -4.04
C THR A 476 6.32 13.91 -3.05
N ILE A 477 7.36 14.35 -2.34
CA ILE A 477 7.24 15.49 -1.44
C ILE A 477 6.93 16.76 -2.24
N PHE A 478 7.64 17.01 -3.34
CA PHE A 478 7.42 18.18 -4.20
C PHE A 478 6.03 18.22 -4.85
N LEU A 479 5.48 17.06 -5.22
CA LEU A 479 4.13 16.93 -5.77
C LEU A 479 3.05 16.86 -4.68
N SER A 480 3.41 16.78 -3.40
CA SER A 480 2.45 16.79 -2.30
C SER A 480 1.68 18.12 -2.27
N LYS A 481 0.42 18.06 -1.83
CA LYS A 481 -0.39 19.26 -1.62
C LYS A 481 0.27 20.19 -0.58
N MET A 482 0.85 19.59 0.44
CA MET A 482 1.56 20.30 1.50
C MET A 482 2.77 21.08 0.99
N TYR A 483 3.48 20.57 -0.04
CA TYR A 483 4.58 21.31 -0.65
C TYR A 483 4.10 22.39 -1.61
N THR A 484 3.16 22.05 -2.49
CA THR A 484 2.65 22.97 -3.52
C THR A 484 1.80 24.12 -2.97
N GLN A 485 1.21 23.97 -1.77
CA GLN A 485 0.51 25.03 -1.05
C GLN A 485 1.41 25.77 -0.05
N GLY A 486 2.69 25.40 0.02
CA GLY A 486 3.68 25.95 0.92
C GLY A 486 4.13 27.36 0.57
N THR A 487 4.54 28.14 1.59
CA THR A 487 5.21 29.42 1.35
C THR A 487 6.71 29.20 1.23
N SER A 488 7.23 29.26 0.00
CA SER A 488 8.67 29.19 -0.24
C SER A 488 9.40 30.37 0.41
N LEU A 489 10.31 30.08 1.33
CA LEU A 489 11.26 31.07 1.86
C LEU A 489 12.60 30.95 1.14
N SER A 490 12.97 32.01 0.43
CA SER A 490 14.27 32.17 -0.24
C SER A 490 15.39 32.50 0.76
N LEU A 491 15.71 31.55 1.65
CA LEU A 491 16.65 31.72 2.77
C LEU A 491 17.84 30.75 2.68
N HIS A 492 18.39 30.61 1.47
CA HIS A 492 19.43 29.61 1.19
C HIS A 492 20.76 29.84 1.92
N ASP A 493 21.06 31.09 2.33
CA ASP A 493 22.38 31.50 2.82
C ASP A 493 22.44 31.76 4.34
N SER A 494 21.45 31.29 5.12
CA SER A 494 21.30 31.71 6.54
C SER A 494 20.69 30.66 7.49
N LEU A 495 20.68 29.38 7.11
CA LEU A 495 20.18 28.27 7.95
C LEU A 495 21.31 27.51 8.64
N PHE A 496 21.30 27.52 9.97
CA PHE A 496 22.29 26.86 10.82
C PHE A 496 21.62 25.85 11.74
N SER A 497 22.36 24.85 12.24
CA SER A 497 21.82 23.99 13.30
C SER A 497 21.63 24.80 14.59
N ALA A 498 20.60 24.45 15.37
CA ALA A 498 20.37 25.07 16.66
C ALA A 498 21.34 24.61 17.76
N ASP A 499 22.11 23.53 17.54
CA ASP A 499 22.89 22.83 18.56
C ASP A 499 24.41 23.11 18.45
N PRO A 500 25.05 23.69 19.49
CA PRO A 500 26.49 23.93 19.52
C PRO A 500 27.35 22.64 19.51
N MET A 501 26.76 21.46 19.74
CA MET A 501 27.50 20.20 19.68
C MET A 501 28.06 19.93 18.27
N ILE A 502 27.48 20.49 17.19
CA ILE A 502 28.08 20.40 15.85
C ILE A 502 29.45 21.08 15.79
N GLU A 503 29.61 22.24 16.41
CA GLU A 503 30.88 23.01 16.38
C GLU A 503 31.97 22.22 17.10
N LYS A 504 31.69 21.75 18.32
CA LYS A 504 32.58 20.86 19.08
C LYS A 504 32.95 19.57 18.33
N MET A 505 32.01 18.99 17.59
CA MET A 505 32.29 17.81 16.76
C MET A 505 33.25 18.12 15.60
N ASN A 506 33.13 19.28 14.96
CA ASN A 506 34.04 19.72 13.91
C ASN A 506 35.41 20.15 14.47
N GLU A 507 35.49 20.65 15.69
CA GLU A 507 36.76 20.94 16.37
C GLU A 507 37.51 19.64 16.72
N ALA A 508 36.81 18.67 17.32
CA ALA A 508 37.38 17.38 17.70
C ALA A 508 37.74 16.48 16.50
N ILE A 509 36.96 16.55 15.41
CA ILE A 509 37.19 15.81 14.17
C ILE A 509 36.92 16.74 12.97
N PRO A 510 37.94 17.48 12.50
CA PRO A 510 37.81 18.42 11.40
C PRO A 510 37.23 17.79 10.13
N PRO A 511 36.26 18.45 9.45
CA PRO A 511 35.76 17.97 8.19
C PRO A 511 36.86 18.01 7.11
N PRO A 512 36.91 17.03 6.20
CA PRO A 512 37.96 16.89 5.19
C PRO A 512 37.94 17.98 4.09
N ALA A 513 36.91 18.82 4.10
CA ALA A 513 36.81 20.05 3.31
C ALA A 513 36.05 21.09 4.14
N PRO A 514 36.29 22.41 3.94
CA PRO A 514 35.53 23.45 4.62
C PRO A 514 34.03 23.28 4.39
N ALA A 515 33.27 23.49 5.46
CA ALA A 515 31.83 23.27 5.56
C ALA A 515 31.02 24.11 4.55
N ARG A 516 30.89 23.64 3.30
CA ARG A 516 29.87 24.17 2.39
C ARG A 516 28.50 23.82 2.95
N GLU A 517 27.74 24.86 3.31
CA GLU A 517 26.36 24.90 3.84
C GLU A 517 25.71 23.52 3.98
N TYR A 518 25.71 23.01 5.20
CA TYR A 518 25.24 21.66 5.47
C TYR A 518 23.74 21.46 5.21
N TYR A 519 22.96 22.54 5.24
CA TYR A 519 21.53 22.56 4.96
C TYR A 519 21.24 23.49 3.77
N ARG A 520 20.73 22.92 2.67
CA ARG A 520 20.10 23.67 1.56
C ARG A 520 18.73 23.08 1.31
N GLY A 521 17.75 23.94 1.05
CA GLY A 521 16.35 23.57 0.83
C GLY A 521 15.43 24.77 0.71
N SER A 522 14.17 24.50 0.40
CA SER A 522 13.07 25.47 0.43
C SER A 522 12.23 25.23 1.67
N ILE A 523 11.87 26.29 2.41
CA ILE A 523 10.91 26.16 3.53
C ILE A 523 9.53 25.94 2.96
N VAL A 524 8.76 25.05 3.58
CA VAL A 524 7.57 24.47 2.97
C VAL A 524 6.30 24.78 3.74
N LEU A 525 6.30 24.78 5.08
CA LEU A 525 5.06 25.01 5.84
C LEU A 525 5.23 25.92 7.05
N ASP A 526 4.28 26.84 7.18
CA ASP A 526 3.93 27.50 8.43
C ASP A 526 2.62 26.87 8.95
N SER A 527 2.61 26.46 10.22
CA SER A 527 1.45 25.88 10.91
C SER A 527 0.29 26.86 11.10
N THR A 528 0.46 28.16 10.79
CA THR A 528 -0.65 29.13 10.74
C THR A 528 -1.52 29.04 9.48
N LEU A 529 -1.24 28.14 8.54
CA LEU A 529 -2.13 27.80 7.41
C LEU A 529 -3.33 26.94 7.87
N ASN A 530 -4.11 27.48 8.81
CA ASN A 530 -5.40 26.97 9.20
C ASN A 530 -6.41 27.18 8.05
N ASP A 531 -6.55 26.19 7.17
CA ASP A 531 -7.86 25.67 6.72
C ASP A 531 -7.70 24.43 5.83
N VAL A 532 -7.30 23.30 6.43
CA VAL A 532 -7.34 21.98 5.75
C VAL A 532 -8.78 21.43 5.65
N THR A 533 -9.78 22.19 6.13
CA THR A 533 -11.21 21.85 6.09
C THR A 533 -12.09 22.89 5.38
N GLY A 534 -11.55 23.58 4.37
CA GLY A 534 -12.34 24.30 3.36
C GLY A 534 -11.83 25.70 3.05
N VAL A 535 -11.18 25.87 1.90
CA VAL A 535 -10.71 27.18 1.43
C VAL A 535 -11.29 27.50 0.06
N THR A 536 -12.03 28.60 0.00
CA THR A 536 -12.31 29.35 -1.22
C THR A 536 -11.02 29.98 -1.72
N ILE A 537 -10.65 29.72 -2.97
CA ILE A 537 -9.40 30.20 -3.58
C ILE A 537 -9.40 31.74 -3.61
N LEU A 538 -8.55 32.38 -2.80
CA LEU A 538 -8.14 33.77 -3.05
C LEU A 538 -7.08 33.78 -4.15
N ASN A 539 -7.58 33.97 -5.38
CA ASN A 539 -6.81 33.94 -6.60
C ASN A 539 -5.94 35.21 -6.73
N THR A 540 -4.62 35.08 -6.60
CA THR A 540 -3.68 36.15 -6.94
C THR A 540 -2.51 35.65 -7.80
N ARG A 541 -2.61 35.98 -9.09
CA ARG A 541 -1.55 36.07 -10.12
C ARG A 541 -0.98 34.78 -10.71
N GLU A 542 -1.53 34.45 -11.87
CA GLU A 542 -0.77 34.36 -13.14
C GLU A 542 0.74 34.08 -13.04
N ALA A 543 1.12 32.80 -13.20
CA ALA A 543 2.45 32.42 -13.67
C ALA A 543 2.29 31.64 -14.99
N ARG A 544 2.86 32.18 -16.07
CA ARG A 544 2.75 31.61 -17.42
C ARG A 544 3.51 30.28 -17.51
N ILE A 545 2.84 29.23 -17.99
CA ILE A 545 3.51 28.03 -18.48
C ILE A 545 4.11 28.38 -19.86
N PRO A 546 5.43 28.26 -20.08
CA PRO A 546 5.97 28.20 -21.42
C PRO A 546 5.70 26.79 -21.98
N LEU A 547 4.88 26.71 -23.03
CA LEU A 547 4.82 25.52 -23.88
C LEU A 547 6.10 25.45 -24.71
N ASN A 548 6.75 24.28 -24.69
CA ASN A 548 7.62 23.73 -25.73
C ASN A 548 7.60 22.21 -25.57
#